data_AF-Q0YTW8-F1
#
_entry.id   AF-Q0YTW8-F1
#
_cell.length_a   1.000
_cell.length_b   1.000
_cell.length_c   1.000
_cell.angle_alpha   90.00
_cell.angle_beta   90.00
_cell.angle_gamma   90.00
#
_symmetry.space_group_name_H-M   'P 1'
#
loop_
_entity.id
_entity.type
_entity.pdbx_description
1 polymer ?
#
loop_
_entity_poly.entity_id
_entity_poly.type
_entity_poly.pdbx_seq_one_letter_code
_entity_poly.pdbx_strand_id
1 'polypeptide(L)'
;MSLLSSLSGQISQVRDGGLKIVFRKLRTLITYLFNCVFGGAIVLVASLARPFITIRFGSLFTSRIGHLAFNMDNYLASRRARNSREWGVFKTDRHISNLTIFEHWRRQEHLLISNVAALPFFFLEKFFPDSPMLISYKKELSYETAYDSLCSTSPSFFRFTAVEEQQGKKLLSDFGINGPFVCFHNRDSAYLSFFGDDGNLHDFRDFEFDDYRLAIESIVRLNIYALRLGEIVAKKSALDLPLFQELTGSKRRDFFEIYLMSKCLFFVGGNTGFSNVARIMRKPQLIVNFLPFRIRELTIYSENSLFIPKKLYKVKEGRYLRYREMNALPYDIHYKGDFFADHGIRIENNTPEEIEDAVLEMHSRTEGSWVDSEAQQQLQNQFWNSLGDEPGLNLLHRALKSTISSTFLERNRSLL
;
A
#
# COMPACT_ATOMS: atom_id res chain seq x y z
N MET A 1 28.34 -0.95 30.21
CA MET A 1 27.65 -2.20 30.64
C MET A 1 27.18 -3.11 29.49
N SER A 2 27.17 -2.70 28.21
CA SER A 2 26.59 -3.52 27.11
C SER A 2 27.55 -4.50 26.39
N LEU A 3 28.87 -4.25 26.40
CA LEU A 3 29.85 -5.10 25.73
C LEU A 3 30.14 -6.39 26.51
N LEU A 4 30.32 -6.29 27.83
CA LEU A 4 30.59 -7.44 28.70
C LEU A 4 29.36 -8.36 28.87
N SER A 5 28.15 -7.80 28.88
CA SER A 5 26.90 -8.58 28.88
C SER A 5 26.66 -9.28 27.52
N SER A 6 27.01 -8.62 26.42
CA SER A 6 27.00 -9.23 25.08
C SER A 6 28.00 -10.38 24.98
N LEU A 7 29.25 -10.17 25.44
CA LEU A 7 30.31 -11.18 25.44
C LEU A 7 29.97 -12.40 26.32
N SER A 8 29.48 -12.19 27.54
CA SER A 8 29.04 -13.28 28.42
C SER A 8 27.87 -14.07 27.83
N GLY A 9 26.90 -13.40 27.20
CA GLY A 9 25.81 -14.07 26.46
C GLY A 9 26.30 -14.89 25.27
N GLN A 10 27.30 -14.40 24.52
CA GLN A 10 27.91 -15.16 23.42
C GLN A 10 28.69 -16.38 23.91
N ILE A 11 29.40 -16.27 25.05
CA ILE A 11 30.13 -17.36 25.68
C ILE A 11 29.15 -18.44 26.18
N SER A 12 28.04 -18.05 26.82
CA SER A 12 27.00 -19.01 27.26
C SER A 12 26.42 -19.77 26.07
N GLN A 13 26.06 -19.08 24.98
CA GLN A 13 25.54 -19.72 23.77
C GLN A 13 26.53 -20.73 23.17
N VAL A 14 27.83 -20.41 23.15
CA VAL A 14 28.87 -21.33 22.65
C VAL A 14 29.03 -22.53 23.59
N ARG A 15 28.96 -22.31 24.92
CA ARG A 15 29.02 -23.37 25.92
C ARG A 15 27.86 -24.36 25.78
N ASP A 16 26.65 -23.86 25.53
CA ASP A 16 25.43 -24.67 25.55
C ASP A 16 25.15 -25.39 24.22
N GLY A 17 25.62 -24.87 23.07
CA GLY A 17 25.42 -25.51 21.75
C GLY A 17 26.68 -25.93 20.99
N GLY A 18 27.85 -25.85 21.64
CA GLY A 18 29.10 -26.43 21.17
C GLY A 18 29.60 -25.94 19.80
N LEU A 19 30.35 -26.80 19.10
CA LEU A 19 31.01 -26.49 17.82
C LEU A 19 30.06 -25.97 16.73
N LYS A 20 28.81 -26.45 16.68
CA LYS A 20 27.80 -25.98 15.72
C LYS A 20 27.52 -24.49 15.86
N ILE A 21 27.43 -23.99 17.10
CA ILE A 21 27.21 -22.56 17.37
C ILE A 21 28.46 -21.74 17.06
N VAL A 22 29.66 -22.28 17.34
CA VAL A 22 30.93 -21.64 16.97
C VAL A 22 31.03 -21.48 15.45
N PHE A 23 30.81 -22.54 14.68
CA PHE A 23 30.83 -22.48 13.20
C PHE A 23 29.81 -21.49 12.65
N ARG A 24 28.59 -21.46 13.22
CA ARG A 24 27.56 -20.48 12.84
C ARG A 24 28.03 -19.05 13.10
N LYS A 25 28.57 -18.76 14.28
CA LYS A 25 29.08 -17.42 14.65
C LYS A 25 30.27 -17.01 13.78
N LEU A 26 31.21 -17.92 13.53
CA LEU A 26 32.36 -17.68 12.66
C LEU A 26 31.90 -17.39 11.22
N ARG A 27 30.96 -18.18 10.69
CA ARG A 27 30.36 -17.90 9.37
C ARG A 27 29.71 -16.52 9.33
N THR A 28 28.94 -16.15 10.36
CA THR A 28 28.35 -14.82 10.47
C THR A 28 29.41 -13.71 10.48
N LEU A 29 30.49 -13.88 11.23
CA LEU A 29 31.60 -12.92 11.27
C LEU A 29 32.30 -12.80 9.92
N ILE A 30 32.60 -13.93 9.25
CA ILE A 30 33.21 -13.95 7.92
C ILE A 30 32.30 -13.24 6.91
N THR A 31 31.00 -13.55 6.91
CA THR A 31 30.02 -12.86 6.04
C THR A 31 29.95 -11.37 6.35
N TYR A 32 30.00 -10.97 7.63
CA TYR A 32 30.03 -9.57 8.03
C TYR A 32 31.27 -8.85 7.48
N LEU A 33 32.47 -9.41 7.70
CA LEU A 33 33.73 -8.84 7.22
C LEU A 33 33.78 -8.79 5.69
N PHE A 34 33.31 -9.83 5.02
CA PHE A 34 33.18 -9.86 3.57
C PHE A 34 32.29 -8.71 3.08
N ASN A 35 31.09 -8.55 3.65
CA ASN A 35 30.19 -7.46 3.27
C ASN A 35 30.80 -6.09 3.54
N CYS A 36 31.56 -5.92 4.63
CA CYS A 36 32.27 -4.69 4.94
C CYS A 36 33.34 -4.36 3.89
N VAL A 37 34.24 -5.31 3.58
CA VAL A 37 35.37 -5.09 2.68
C VAL A 37 34.88 -4.82 1.25
N PHE A 38 34.05 -5.71 0.72
CA PHE A 38 33.56 -5.58 -0.66
C PHE A 38 32.52 -4.47 -0.80
N GLY A 39 31.66 -4.27 0.21
CA GLY A 39 30.71 -3.16 0.22
C GLY A 39 31.43 -1.80 0.25
N GLY A 40 32.44 -1.66 1.11
CA GLY A 40 33.29 -0.46 1.17
C GLY A 40 34.05 -0.20 -0.13
N ALA A 41 34.59 -1.26 -0.76
CA ALA A 41 35.25 -1.15 -2.05
C ALA A 41 34.29 -0.65 -3.16
N ILE A 42 33.07 -1.20 -3.25
CA ILE A 42 32.05 -0.75 -4.21
C ILE A 42 31.65 0.71 -3.95
N VAL A 43 31.45 1.10 -2.69
CA VAL A 43 31.12 2.49 -2.31
C VAL A 43 32.26 3.44 -2.67
N LEU A 44 33.52 3.05 -2.47
CA LEU A 44 34.67 3.83 -2.88
C LEU A 44 34.69 4.04 -4.40
N VAL A 45 34.52 2.97 -5.18
CA VAL A 45 34.45 3.07 -6.66
C VAL A 45 33.32 4.00 -7.09
N ALA A 46 32.12 3.84 -6.53
CA ALA A 46 30.98 4.69 -6.83
C ALA A 46 31.21 6.17 -6.41
N SER A 47 31.95 6.41 -5.33
CA SER A 47 32.31 7.76 -4.88
C SER A 47 33.32 8.42 -5.83
N LEU A 48 34.31 7.66 -6.31
CA LEU A 48 35.28 8.14 -7.30
C LEU A 48 34.63 8.39 -8.67
N ALA A 49 33.60 7.63 -9.03
CA ALA A 49 32.84 7.80 -10.27
C ALA A 49 31.86 8.99 -10.24
N ARG A 50 31.60 9.58 -9.05
CA ARG A 50 30.61 10.65 -8.82
C ARG A 50 30.69 11.84 -9.79
N PRO A 51 31.88 12.33 -10.24
CA PRO A 51 31.96 13.42 -11.20
C PRO A 51 31.30 13.10 -12.56
N PHE A 52 31.16 11.83 -12.91
CA PHE A 52 30.60 11.38 -14.19
C PHE A 52 29.21 10.76 -14.03
N ILE A 53 29.00 10.02 -12.94
CA ILE A 53 27.78 9.25 -12.68
C ILE A 53 27.49 9.23 -11.19
N THR A 54 26.28 9.60 -10.80
CA THR A 54 25.83 9.48 -9.41
C THR A 54 25.17 8.12 -9.22
N ILE A 55 25.74 7.28 -8.36
CA ILE A 55 25.23 5.94 -8.04
C ILE A 55 24.78 5.90 -6.59
N ARG A 56 23.57 5.39 -6.35
CA ARG A 56 22.97 5.25 -5.02
C ARG A 56 22.47 3.82 -4.83
N PHE A 57 22.48 3.33 -3.60
CA PHE A 57 22.18 1.94 -3.27
C PHE A 57 20.97 1.83 -2.34
N GLY A 58 20.05 0.92 -2.67
CA GLY A 58 18.80 0.74 -1.93
C GLY A 58 18.39 -0.72 -1.76
N SER A 59 17.32 -0.92 -0.99
CA SER A 59 16.63 -2.19 -0.87
C SER A 59 15.21 -2.04 -1.42
N LEU A 60 14.91 -2.75 -2.51
CA LEU A 60 13.55 -2.87 -3.01
C LEU A 60 12.84 -3.97 -2.22
N PHE A 61 11.78 -3.60 -1.52
CA PHE A 61 10.90 -4.53 -0.82
C PHE A 61 10.02 -5.23 -1.85
N THR A 62 10.26 -6.52 -2.07
CA THR A 62 9.59 -7.32 -3.11
C THR A 62 8.64 -8.37 -2.54
N SER A 63 8.70 -8.62 -1.24
CA SER A 63 7.95 -9.71 -0.58
C SER A 63 6.45 -9.44 -0.37
N ARG A 64 6.02 -8.18 -0.40
CA ARG A 64 4.62 -7.77 -0.23
C ARG A 64 4.22 -6.81 -1.35
N ILE A 65 3.07 -7.04 -1.97
CA ILE A 65 2.66 -6.29 -3.17
C ILE A 65 2.50 -4.79 -2.92
N GLY A 66 2.02 -4.41 -1.73
CA GLY A 66 1.87 -3.00 -1.37
C GLY A 66 3.18 -2.24 -1.33
N HIS A 67 4.22 -2.87 -0.78
CA HIS A 67 5.58 -2.32 -0.75
C HIS A 67 6.21 -2.32 -2.15
N LEU A 68 6.09 -3.43 -2.88
CA LEU A 68 6.58 -3.57 -4.24
C LEU A 68 6.00 -2.51 -5.18
N ALA A 69 4.70 -2.21 -5.05
CA ALA A 69 4.05 -1.16 -5.81
C ALA A 69 4.50 0.24 -5.34
N PHE A 70 4.29 0.56 -4.06
CA PHE A 70 4.43 1.92 -3.55
C PHE A 70 5.88 2.42 -3.50
N ASN A 71 6.81 1.62 -2.96
CA ASN A 71 8.14 2.11 -2.59
C ASN A 71 8.94 2.60 -3.82
N MET A 72 8.86 1.86 -4.93
CA MET A 72 9.58 2.22 -6.15
C MET A 72 8.93 3.40 -6.87
N ASP A 73 7.59 3.46 -6.96
CA ASP A 73 6.91 4.62 -7.55
C ASP A 73 7.25 5.90 -6.78
N ASN A 74 7.30 5.85 -5.45
CA ASN A 74 7.71 6.98 -4.62
C ASN A 74 9.16 7.42 -4.92
N TYR A 75 10.10 6.47 -4.93
CA TYR A 75 11.50 6.76 -5.28
C TYR A 75 11.64 7.44 -6.65
N LEU A 76 10.96 6.90 -7.68
CA LEU A 76 11.00 7.44 -9.03
C LEU A 76 10.40 8.84 -9.10
N ALA A 77 9.30 9.07 -8.39
CA ALA A 77 8.67 10.36 -8.29
C ALA A 77 9.62 11.37 -7.62
N SER A 78 10.14 11.07 -6.42
CA SER A 78 11.08 11.94 -5.71
C SER A 78 12.34 12.24 -6.53
N ARG A 79 12.86 11.25 -7.26
CA ARG A 79 14.00 11.43 -8.19
C ARG A 79 13.65 12.43 -9.30
N ARG A 80 12.45 12.32 -9.87
CA ARG A 80 11.96 13.24 -10.91
C ARG A 80 11.78 14.66 -10.38
N ALA A 81 11.20 14.84 -9.19
CA ALA A 81 11.03 16.17 -8.59
C ALA A 81 12.36 16.86 -8.29
N ARG A 82 13.39 16.08 -7.90
CA ARG A 82 14.76 16.59 -7.75
C ARG A 82 15.48 16.82 -9.08
N ASN A 83 14.86 16.52 -10.22
CA ASN A 83 15.47 16.49 -11.55
C ASN A 83 16.81 15.72 -11.57
N SER A 84 16.89 14.63 -10.80
CA SER A 84 18.12 13.86 -10.62
C SER A 84 18.26 12.79 -11.71
N ARG A 85 19.48 12.65 -12.26
CA ARG A 85 19.86 11.57 -13.19
C ARG A 85 20.70 10.48 -12.51
N GLU A 86 20.48 10.29 -11.22
CA GLU A 86 21.14 9.24 -10.44
C GLU A 86 20.73 7.83 -10.89
N TRP A 87 21.69 6.92 -10.84
CA TRP A 87 21.48 5.48 -10.96
C TRP A 87 21.13 4.90 -9.59
N GLY A 88 19.91 4.37 -9.49
CA GLY A 88 19.48 3.61 -8.32
C GLY A 88 19.80 2.14 -8.49
N VAL A 89 20.62 1.58 -7.60
CA VAL A 89 21.04 0.18 -7.62
C VAL A 89 20.45 -0.55 -6.41
N PHE A 90 19.52 -1.46 -6.65
CA PHE A 90 18.69 -2.06 -5.61
C PHE A 90 18.95 -3.56 -5.44
N LYS A 91 19.04 -4.00 -4.18
CA LYS A 91 18.85 -5.42 -3.84
C LYS A 91 17.36 -5.72 -3.75
N THR A 92 16.98 -7.00 -3.81
CA THR A 92 15.59 -7.44 -3.57
C THR A 92 15.48 -8.25 -2.29
N ASP A 93 14.25 -8.52 -1.86
CA ASP A 93 14.00 -9.64 -0.96
C ASP A 93 14.18 -10.96 -1.72
N ARG A 94 14.12 -12.08 -1.01
CA ARG A 94 14.17 -13.41 -1.64
C ARG A 94 12.91 -13.75 -2.43
N HIS A 95 11.77 -13.26 -1.96
CA HIS A 95 10.46 -13.51 -2.57
C HIS A 95 10.00 -12.26 -3.33
N ILE A 96 9.40 -12.47 -4.50
CA ILE A 96 8.76 -11.42 -5.31
C ILE A 96 7.27 -11.72 -5.35
N SER A 97 6.45 -10.83 -4.78
CA SER A 97 5.02 -11.03 -4.61
C SER A 97 4.20 -10.84 -5.88
N ASN A 98 4.74 -10.15 -6.89
CA ASN A 98 4.07 -9.96 -8.18
C ASN A 98 5.11 -9.71 -9.27
N LEU A 99 5.25 -10.65 -10.21
CA LEU A 99 6.29 -10.59 -11.24
C LEU A 99 6.02 -9.48 -12.26
N THR A 100 4.76 -9.19 -12.57
CA THR A 100 4.39 -8.14 -13.53
C THR A 100 4.85 -6.76 -13.06
N ILE A 101 4.59 -6.42 -11.79
CA ILE A 101 5.06 -5.15 -11.22
C ILE A 101 6.59 -5.12 -11.15
N PHE A 102 7.21 -6.21 -10.72
CA PHE A 102 8.66 -6.29 -10.56
C PHE A 102 9.41 -6.09 -11.90
N GLU A 103 9.01 -6.81 -12.95
CA GLU A 103 9.64 -6.66 -14.27
C GLU A 103 9.37 -5.28 -14.87
N HIS A 104 8.22 -4.67 -14.56
CA HIS A 104 7.94 -3.30 -14.95
C HIS A 104 8.90 -2.30 -14.29
N TRP A 105 9.22 -2.47 -13.00
CA TRP A 105 10.23 -1.65 -12.33
C TRP A 105 11.63 -1.89 -12.88
N ARG A 106 11.99 -3.15 -13.11
CA ARG A 106 13.31 -3.54 -13.60
C ARG A 106 13.70 -2.88 -14.93
N ARG A 107 12.72 -2.53 -15.78
CA ARG A 107 12.95 -1.85 -17.07
C ARG A 107 12.96 -0.32 -17.01
N GLN A 108 12.84 0.29 -15.82
CA GLN A 108 12.89 1.74 -15.68
C GLN A 108 14.28 2.31 -15.94
N GLU A 109 14.35 3.51 -16.52
CA GLU A 109 15.62 4.16 -16.83
C GLU A 109 16.42 4.50 -15.56
N HIS A 110 17.75 4.36 -15.66
CA HIS A 110 18.69 4.58 -14.57
C HIS A 110 18.35 3.78 -13.30
N LEU A 111 17.80 2.57 -13.47
CA LEU A 111 17.54 1.62 -12.42
C LEU A 111 18.30 0.32 -12.71
N LEU A 112 18.99 -0.22 -11.71
CA LEU A 112 19.60 -1.55 -11.78
C LEU A 112 19.14 -2.36 -10.57
N ILE A 113 18.52 -3.50 -10.81
CA ILE A 113 18.15 -4.43 -9.74
C ILE A 113 19.12 -5.60 -9.77
N SER A 114 19.94 -5.71 -8.73
CA SER A 114 20.96 -6.76 -8.58
C SER A 114 21.27 -7.01 -7.11
N ASN A 115 21.34 -8.28 -6.71
CA ASN A 115 21.67 -8.64 -5.33
C ASN A 115 23.11 -8.31 -4.94
N VAL A 116 23.98 -7.95 -5.88
CA VAL A 116 25.31 -7.35 -5.59
C VAL A 116 25.16 -6.05 -4.81
N ALA A 117 24.05 -5.32 -5.00
CA ALA A 117 23.73 -4.09 -4.26
C ALA A 117 23.64 -4.31 -2.74
N ALA A 118 23.44 -5.55 -2.27
CA ALA A 118 23.38 -5.87 -0.86
C ALA A 118 24.69 -5.54 -0.12
N LEU A 119 25.84 -5.62 -0.80
CA LEU A 119 27.15 -5.32 -0.22
C LEU A 119 27.30 -3.83 0.12
N PRO A 120 27.21 -2.88 -0.85
CA PRO A 120 27.30 -1.46 -0.55
C PRO A 120 26.13 -0.97 0.29
N PHE A 121 24.92 -1.50 0.11
CA PHE A 121 23.77 -1.16 0.95
C PHE A 121 24.04 -1.49 2.42
N PHE A 122 24.51 -2.71 2.72
CA PHE A 122 24.85 -3.12 4.08
C PHE A 122 25.94 -2.23 4.69
N PHE A 123 26.99 -1.94 3.92
CA PHE A 123 28.09 -1.09 4.39
C PHE A 123 27.60 0.34 4.70
N LEU A 124 26.83 0.95 3.79
CA LEU A 124 26.27 2.28 3.99
C LEU A 124 25.30 2.32 5.18
N GLU A 125 24.34 1.40 5.25
CA GLU A 125 23.38 1.35 6.35
C GLU A 125 24.08 1.20 7.72
N LYS A 126 25.14 0.41 7.78
CA LYS A 126 25.86 0.12 9.03
C LYS A 126 26.77 1.25 9.50
N PHE A 127 27.52 1.87 8.60
CA PHE A 127 28.59 2.82 8.95
C PHE A 127 28.27 4.27 8.54
N PHE A 128 27.41 4.47 7.55
CA PHE A 128 27.08 5.78 6.98
C PHE A 128 25.56 5.92 6.71
N PRO A 129 24.69 5.73 7.71
CA PRO A 129 23.22 5.72 7.52
C PRO A 129 22.64 7.04 6.98
N ASP A 130 23.40 8.13 7.07
CA ASP A 130 23.03 9.44 6.53
C ASP A 130 23.72 9.78 5.20
N SER A 131 24.48 8.85 4.63
CA SER A 131 25.12 9.06 3.34
C SER A 131 24.09 9.34 2.24
N PRO A 132 24.30 10.33 1.36
CA PRO A 132 23.45 10.56 0.21
C PRO A 132 23.50 9.40 -0.79
N MET A 133 24.48 8.49 -0.69
CA MET A 133 24.54 7.28 -1.52
C MET A 133 23.58 6.19 -1.04
N LEU A 134 23.01 6.30 0.16
CA LEU A 134 22.02 5.36 0.67
C LEU A 134 20.61 5.84 0.28
N ILE A 135 19.84 4.96 -0.36
CA ILE A 135 18.40 5.12 -0.57
C ILE A 135 17.72 4.49 0.64
N SER A 136 17.40 5.32 1.62
CA SER A 136 16.87 4.89 2.92
C SER A 136 15.35 4.75 2.89
N TYR A 137 14.82 3.72 3.54
CA TYR A 137 13.38 3.54 3.68
C TYR A 137 12.71 4.78 4.28
N LYS A 138 13.21 5.25 5.42
CA LYS A 138 12.62 6.38 6.17
C LYS A 138 12.61 7.70 5.40
N LYS A 139 13.53 7.88 4.44
CA LYS A 139 13.74 9.15 3.73
C LYS A 139 13.13 9.19 2.34
N GLU A 140 12.99 8.05 1.66
CA GLU A 140 12.61 8.04 0.24
C GLU A 140 11.65 6.92 -0.16
N LEU A 141 11.46 5.90 0.68
CA LEU A 141 10.59 4.77 0.35
C LEU A 141 9.36 4.71 1.24
N SER A 142 9.34 5.36 2.41
CA SER A 142 8.24 5.25 3.39
C SER A 142 7.02 6.08 3.00
N TYR A 143 5.86 5.69 3.51
CA TYR A 143 4.62 6.46 3.38
C TYR A 143 4.71 7.86 4.01
N GLU A 144 5.56 8.05 5.03
CA GLU A 144 5.76 9.35 5.66
C GLU A 144 6.44 10.35 4.72
N THR A 145 7.20 9.88 3.73
CA THR A 145 7.79 10.74 2.70
C THR A 145 6.76 11.08 1.62
N ALA A 146 5.59 10.43 1.62
CA ALA A 146 4.47 10.74 0.76
C ALA A 146 3.74 12.05 1.15
N TYR A 147 4.18 12.80 2.17
CA TYR A 147 3.74 14.20 2.26
C TYR A 147 4.23 15.04 1.07
N ASP A 148 5.33 14.61 0.46
CA ASP A 148 5.75 15.03 -0.88
C ASP A 148 5.16 14.11 -1.95
N SER A 149 3.94 13.54 -1.77
CA SER A 149 3.31 12.62 -2.74
C SER A 149 3.15 13.34 -4.06
N LEU A 150 4.16 13.16 -4.89
CA LEU A 150 4.16 13.49 -6.30
C LEU A 150 3.21 12.56 -7.05
N CYS A 151 2.39 11.73 -6.39
CA CYS A 151 1.34 10.98 -7.06
C CYS A 151 0.29 11.90 -7.68
N SER A 152 0.00 13.04 -7.02
CA SER A 152 -0.84 14.10 -7.59
C SER A 152 -0.14 14.84 -8.72
N THR A 153 1.17 15.07 -8.60
CA THR A 153 1.89 15.95 -9.53
C THR A 153 2.71 15.22 -10.59
N SER A 154 2.77 13.89 -10.57
CA SER A 154 3.54 13.06 -11.50
C SER A 154 2.63 12.10 -12.27
N PRO A 155 2.84 11.97 -13.59
CA PRO A 155 2.20 10.90 -14.34
C PRO A 155 2.67 9.55 -13.80
N SER A 156 1.87 8.52 -14.07
CA SER A 156 2.25 7.13 -13.81
C SER A 156 3.59 6.81 -14.47
N PHE A 157 4.51 6.24 -13.69
CA PHE A 157 5.71 5.57 -14.21
C PHE A 157 5.39 4.17 -14.75
N PHE A 158 4.20 3.66 -14.43
CA PHE A 158 3.69 2.39 -14.91
C PHE A 158 3.05 2.52 -16.29
N ARG A 159 3.71 1.98 -17.31
CA ARG A 159 3.24 1.97 -18.70
C ARG A 159 3.39 0.59 -19.35
N PHE A 160 2.31 0.10 -19.93
CA PHE A 160 2.36 -1.14 -20.73
C PHE A 160 3.01 -0.88 -22.08
N THR A 161 3.78 -1.87 -22.55
CA THR A 161 4.28 -1.95 -23.92
C THR A 161 3.13 -2.27 -24.88
N ALA A 162 3.35 -2.09 -26.19
CA ALA A 162 2.36 -2.46 -27.20
C ALA A 162 1.98 -3.96 -27.15
N VAL A 163 2.96 -4.83 -26.85
CA VAL A 163 2.74 -6.28 -26.71
C VAL A 163 1.89 -6.59 -25.47
N GLU A 164 2.19 -5.96 -24.34
CA GLU A 164 1.39 -6.10 -23.12
C GLU A 164 -0.03 -5.55 -23.32
N GLU A 165 -0.21 -4.43 -24.01
CA GLU A 165 -1.53 -3.90 -24.36
C GLU A 165 -2.33 -4.88 -25.24
N GLN A 166 -1.69 -5.52 -26.22
CA GLN A 166 -2.34 -6.53 -27.04
C GLN A 166 -2.72 -7.77 -26.22
N GLN A 167 -1.82 -8.23 -25.35
CA GLN A 167 -2.06 -9.35 -24.44
C GLN A 167 -3.23 -9.06 -23.50
N GLY A 168 -3.27 -7.87 -22.91
CA GLY A 168 -4.35 -7.44 -22.01
C GLY A 168 -5.70 -7.34 -22.71
N LYS A 169 -5.75 -6.76 -23.91
CA LYS A 169 -6.98 -6.72 -24.74
C LYS A 169 -7.46 -8.12 -25.12
N LYS A 170 -6.53 -9.03 -25.45
CA LYS A 170 -6.89 -10.43 -25.72
C LYS A 170 -7.53 -11.07 -24.48
N LEU A 171 -6.94 -10.88 -23.30
CA LEU A 171 -7.48 -11.42 -22.06
C LEU A 171 -8.86 -10.83 -21.73
N LEU A 172 -9.08 -9.53 -21.93
CA LEU A 172 -10.43 -8.94 -21.80
C LEU A 172 -11.44 -9.68 -22.69
N SER A 173 -11.10 -9.91 -23.96
CA SER A 173 -11.95 -10.66 -24.91
C SER A 173 -12.16 -12.12 -24.49
N ASP A 174 -11.10 -12.82 -24.07
CA ASP A 174 -11.15 -14.22 -23.62
C ASP A 174 -12.07 -14.39 -22.40
N PHE A 175 -12.15 -13.38 -21.53
CA PHE A 175 -13.04 -13.33 -20.37
C PHE A 175 -14.40 -12.67 -20.67
N GLY A 176 -14.65 -12.26 -21.91
CA GLY A 176 -15.91 -11.63 -22.33
C GLY A 176 -16.16 -10.25 -21.70
N ILE A 177 -15.11 -9.54 -21.28
CA ILE A 177 -15.20 -8.20 -20.67
C ILE A 177 -15.08 -7.16 -21.79
N ASN A 178 -16.22 -6.67 -22.28
CA ASN A 178 -16.30 -5.84 -23.48
C ASN A 178 -16.74 -4.38 -23.21
N GLY A 179 -16.77 -3.96 -21.95
CA GLY A 179 -17.27 -2.64 -21.54
C GLY A 179 -16.48 -2.03 -20.37
N PRO A 180 -16.90 -0.87 -19.87
CA PRO A 180 -16.31 -0.27 -18.68
C PRO A 180 -16.51 -1.18 -17.46
N PHE A 181 -15.59 -1.11 -16.50
CA PHE A 181 -15.63 -1.97 -15.33
C PHE A 181 -15.06 -1.32 -14.08
N VAL A 182 -15.56 -1.77 -12.94
CA VAL A 182 -15.09 -1.43 -11.59
C VAL A 182 -14.45 -2.67 -10.96
N CYS A 183 -13.29 -2.50 -10.35
CA CYS A 183 -12.60 -3.58 -9.66
C CYS A 183 -12.88 -3.53 -8.16
N PHE A 184 -13.26 -4.67 -7.57
CA PHE A 184 -13.56 -4.84 -6.15
C PHE A 184 -12.55 -5.79 -5.49
N HIS A 185 -12.19 -5.49 -4.25
CA HIS A 185 -11.33 -6.36 -3.44
C HIS A 185 -11.64 -6.21 -1.95
N ASN A 186 -11.90 -7.32 -1.26
CA ASN A 186 -11.94 -7.35 0.21
C ASN A 186 -10.67 -7.98 0.76
N ARG A 187 -10.23 -7.51 1.92
CA ARG A 187 -9.18 -8.19 2.68
C ARG A 187 -9.82 -9.32 3.49
N ASP A 188 -9.24 -10.51 3.40
CA ASP A 188 -9.60 -11.62 4.28
C ASP A 188 -8.38 -12.18 5.01
N SER A 189 -8.66 -12.97 6.04
CA SER A 189 -7.65 -13.61 6.89
C SER A 189 -6.87 -14.72 6.15
N ALA A 190 -7.34 -15.18 4.99
CA ALA A 190 -6.70 -16.27 4.26
C ALA A 190 -5.34 -15.85 3.69
N TYR A 191 -5.16 -14.57 3.36
CA TYR A 191 -3.88 -14.06 2.84
C TYR A 191 -2.71 -14.19 3.84
N LEU A 192 -2.93 -13.90 5.13
CA LEU A 192 -1.88 -13.97 6.15
C LEU A 192 -1.46 -15.42 6.46
N SER A 193 -2.41 -16.36 6.38
CA SER A 193 -2.13 -17.79 6.59
C SER A 193 -1.16 -18.36 5.55
N PHE A 194 -1.12 -17.79 4.33
CA PHE A 194 -0.31 -18.29 3.22
C PHE A 194 1.07 -17.63 3.11
N PHE A 195 1.14 -16.31 3.33
CA PHE A 195 2.39 -15.54 3.16
C PHE A 195 3.19 -15.31 4.45
N GLY A 196 2.72 -15.87 5.57
CA GLY A 196 3.34 -15.74 6.88
C GLY A 196 2.90 -14.50 7.64
N ASP A 197 2.77 -14.67 8.95
CA ASP A 197 2.48 -13.64 9.93
C ASP A 197 3.74 -12.78 10.19
N ASP A 198 3.59 -11.46 10.23
CA ASP A 198 4.65 -10.53 10.62
C ASP A 198 4.65 -10.25 12.14
N GLY A 199 3.77 -10.93 12.88
CA GLY A 199 3.61 -10.86 14.33
C GLY A 199 2.79 -9.66 14.80
N ASN A 200 2.04 -9.03 13.89
CA ASN A 200 1.15 -7.91 14.16
C ASN A 200 -0.31 -8.32 13.90
N LEU A 201 -1.23 -7.89 14.77
CA LEU A 201 -2.65 -8.12 14.55
C LEU A 201 -3.15 -7.23 13.41
N HIS A 202 -3.90 -7.81 12.48
CA HIS A 202 -4.42 -7.07 11.33
C HIS A 202 -5.91 -7.31 11.05
N ASP A 203 -6.52 -8.28 11.71
CA ASP A 203 -7.88 -8.78 11.46
C ASP A 203 -8.95 -7.68 11.57
N PHE A 204 -8.68 -6.63 12.35
CA PHE A 204 -9.54 -5.44 12.42
C PHE A 204 -9.75 -4.73 11.08
N ARG A 205 -8.94 -5.04 10.04
CA ARG A 205 -9.08 -4.51 8.67
C ARG A 205 -9.94 -5.39 7.78
N ASP A 206 -10.22 -6.62 8.19
CA ASP A 206 -10.96 -7.58 7.37
C ASP A 206 -12.45 -7.24 7.35
N PHE A 207 -13.13 -7.69 6.31
CA PHE A 207 -14.57 -7.59 6.13
C PHE A 207 -15.03 -8.55 5.03
N GLU A 208 -16.34 -8.83 5.02
CA GLU A 208 -16.92 -9.81 4.12
C GLU A 208 -17.08 -9.24 2.71
N PHE A 209 -16.80 -10.05 1.69
CA PHE A 209 -17.03 -9.61 0.31
C PHE A 209 -18.52 -9.37 0.02
N ASP A 210 -19.40 -10.12 0.69
CA ASP A 210 -20.86 -10.00 0.53
C ASP A 210 -21.37 -8.62 0.97
N ASP A 211 -20.59 -7.85 1.76
CA ASP A 211 -20.89 -6.46 2.07
C ASP A 211 -20.93 -5.57 0.80
N TYR A 212 -20.29 -5.99 -0.29
CA TYR A 212 -20.36 -5.31 -1.60
C TYR A 212 -21.61 -5.62 -2.41
N ARG A 213 -22.49 -6.54 -1.98
CA ARG A 213 -23.60 -7.03 -2.82
C ARG A 213 -24.43 -5.91 -3.44
N LEU A 214 -24.91 -4.96 -2.61
CA LEU A 214 -25.75 -3.87 -3.09
C LEU A 214 -25.01 -2.97 -4.08
N ALA A 215 -23.75 -2.64 -3.79
CA ALA A 215 -22.90 -1.88 -4.68
C ALA A 215 -22.67 -2.57 -6.03
N ILE A 216 -22.41 -3.88 -6.02
CA ILE A 216 -22.23 -4.68 -7.25
C ILE A 216 -23.52 -4.70 -8.06
N GLU A 217 -24.67 -4.96 -7.43
CA GLU A 217 -25.97 -4.93 -8.09
C GLU A 217 -26.24 -3.55 -8.73
N SER A 218 -25.90 -2.46 -8.05
CA SER A 218 -26.01 -1.10 -8.57
C SER A 218 -25.10 -0.84 -9.78
N ILE A 219 -23.83 -1.25 -9.73
CA ILE A 219 -22.90 -1.14 -10.86
C ILE A 219 -23.39 -1.96 -12.06
N VAL A 220 -23.88 -3.18 -11.84
CA VAL A 220 -24.44 -4.03 -12.90
C VAL A 220 -25.68 -3.40 -13.52
N ARG A 221 -26.56 -2.77 -12.73
CA ARG A 221 -27.74 -2.03 -13.24
C ARG A 221 -27.37 -0.85 -14.14
N LEU A 222 -26.19 -0.27 -13.93
CA LEU A 222 -25.62 0.77 -14.80
C LEU A 222 -24.97 0.20 -16.07
N ASN A 223 -25.10 -1.11 -16.33
CA ASN A 223 -24.48 -1.81 -17.46
C ASN A 223 -22.93 -1.74 -17.44
N ILE A 224 -22.35 -1.76 -16.24
CA ILE A 224 -20.90 -1.74 -15.99
C ILE A 224 -20.50 -3.09 -15.39
N TYR A 225 -19.35 -3.63 -15.78
CA TYR A 225 -18.86 -4.87 -15.19
C TYR A 225 -18.34 -4.64 -13.77
N ALA A 226 -18.65 -5.57 -12.87
CA ALA A 226 -18.13 -5.62 -11.51
C ALA A 226 -17.17 -6.82 -11.40
N LEU A 227 -15.88 -6.55 -11.20
CA LEU A 227 -14.83 -7.58 -11.21
C LEU A 227 -14.24 -7.74 -9.81
N ARG A 228 -14.40 -8.91 -9.19
CA ARG A 228 -13.69 -9.24 -7.94
C ARG A 228 -12.27 -9.70 -8.25
N LEU A 229 -11.28 -9.01 -7.68
CA LEU A 229 -9.85 -9.32 -7.79
C LEU A 229 -9.27 -9.79 -6.44
N GLY A 230 -8.17 -10.53 -6.48
CA GLY A 230 -7.48 -11.03 -5.29
C GLY A 230 -6.91 -12.44 -5.45
N GLU A 231 -5.85 -12.71 -4.70
CA GLU A 231 -5.08 -13.94 -4.80
C GLU A 231 -5.75 -15.13 -4.12
N ILE A 232 -6.13 -14.95 -2.86
CA ILE A 232 -6.74 -15.96 -2.03
C ILE A 232 -8.07 -15.39 -1.56
N VAL A 233 -9.14 -16.19 -1.71
CA VAL A 233 -10.44 -15.87 -1.16
C VAL A 233 -10.86 -17.01 -0.23
N ALA A 234 -11.23 -16.67 1.00
CA ALA A 234 -11.76 -17.64 1.95
C ALA A 234 -13.12 -18.20 1.50
N LYS A 235 -13.94 -17.35 0.86
CA LYS A 235 -15.31 -17.65 0.44
C LYS A 235 -15.56 -17.13 -0.97
N LYS A 236 -16.09 -17.98 -1.85
CA LYS A 236 -16.62 -17.58 -3.15
C LYS A 236 -17.86 -16.72 -2.96
N SER A 237 -18.05 -15.75 -3.83
CA SER A 237 -19.29 -14.97 -3.84
C SER A 237 -20.46 -15.86 -4.25
N ALA A 238 -21.62 -15.67 -3.61
CA ALA A 238 -22.88 -16.29 -4.03
C ALA A 238 -23.59 -15.51 -5.16
N LEU A 239 -23.00 -14.39 -5.62
CA LEU A 239 -23.58 -13.54 -6.64
C LEU A 239 -23.51 -14.20 -8.02
N ASP A 240 -24.67 -14.31 -8.65
CA ASP A 240 -24.84 -14.73 -10.04
C ASP A 240 -25.53 -13.60 -10.81
N LEU A 241 -24.72 -12.71 -11.40
CA LEU A 241 -25.17 -11.53 -12.13
C LEU A 241 -24.43 -11.49 -13.48
N PRO A 242 -25.09 -11.08 -14.58
CA PRO A 242 -24.54 -11.21 -15.94
C PRO A 242 -23.25 -10.41 -16.20
N LEU A 243 -23.01 -9.33 -15.45
CA LEU A 243 -21.81 -8.49 -15.57
C LEU A 243 -20.90 -8.57 -14.33
N PHE A 244 -21.14 -9.51 -13.43
CA PHE A 244 -20.26 -9.78 -12.30
C PHE A 244 -19.31 -10.93 -12.66
N GLN A 245 -18.01 -10.75 -12.41
CA GLN A 245 -17.04 -11.83 -12.55
C GLN A 245 -16.10 -11.90 -11.37
N GLU A 246 -15.91 -13.11 -10.85
CA GLU A 246 -14.90 -13.42 -9.85
C GLU A 246 -13.63 -13.95 -10.51
N LEU A 247 -12.56 -13.15 -10.46
CA LEU A 247 -11.25 -13.41 -11.09
C LEU A 247 -10.16 -13.72 -10.05
N THR A 248 -10.52 -14.57 -9.09
CA THR A 248 -9.69 -14.93 -7.93
C THR A 248 -9.17 -16.37 -8.03
N GLY A 249 -8.22 -16.75 -7.18
CA GLY A 249 -7.71 -18.12 -7.10
C GLY A 249 -7.22 -18.67 -8.44
N SER A 250 -7.78 -19.79 -8.91
CA SER A 250 -7.35 -20.45 -10.16
C SER A 250 -7.58 -19.64 -11.44
N LYS A 251 -8.52 -18.68 -11.40
CA LYS A 251 -8.79 -17.75 -12.51
C LYS A 251 -7.84 -16.56 -12.53
N ARG A 252 -7.14 -16.30 -11.42
CA ARG A 252 -6.17 -15.21 -11.33
C ARG A 252 -5.01 -15.45 -12.29
N ARG A 253 -4.55 -14.35 -12.88
CA ARG A 253 -3.31 -14.26 -13.65
C ARG A 253 -2.62 -12.98 -13.22
N ASP A 254 -1.38 -13.07 -12.73
CA ASP A 254 -0.59 -11.92 -12.24
C ASP A 254 -0.68 -10.72 -13.19
N PHE A 255 -0.38 -10.94 -14.48
CA PHE A 255 -0.43 -9.88 -15.49
C PHE A 255 -1.83 -9.31 -15.69
N PHE A 256 -2.85 -10.17 -15.75
CA PHE A 256 -4.21 -9.73 -16.07
C PHE A 256 -4.80 -8.88 -14.95
N GLU A 257 -4.56 -9.24 -13.70
CA GLU A 257 -5.00 -8.48 -12.53
C GLU A 257 -4.44 -7.05 -12.53
N ILE A 258 -3.14 -6.91 -12.83
CA ILE A 258 -2.49 -5.60 -12.96
C ILE A 258 -3.02 -4.83 -14.18
N TYR A 259 -3.29 -5.53 -15.29
CA TYR A 259 -3.88 -4.93 -16.49
C TYR A 259 -5.30 -4.41 -16.21
N LEU A 260 -6.15 -5.20 -15.56
CA LEU A 260 -7.50 -4.81 -15.17
C LEU A 260 -7.47 -3.56 -14.28
N MET A 261 -6.62 -3.56 -13.25
CA MET A 261 -6.44 -2.38 -12.39
C MET A 261 -6.11 -1.12 -13.19
N SER A 262 -5.32 -1.24 -14.27
CA SER A 262 -4.96 -0.09 -15.11
C SER A 262 -6.07 0.39 -16.05
N LYS A 263 -7.11 -0.41 -16.30
CA LYS A 263 -8.19 -0.10 -17.25
C LYS A 263 -9.54 0.12 -16.58
N CYS A 264 -9.69 -0.17 -15.29
CA CYS A 264 -10.92 0.10 -14.55
C CYS A 264 -11.27 1.59 -14.51
N LEU A 265 -12.55 1.89 -14.29
CA LEU A 265 -13.03 3.25 -14.00
C LEU A 265 -12.43 3.74 -12.68
N PHE A 266 -12.61 2.95 -11.63
CA PHE A 266 -12.04 3.14 -10.31
C PHE A 266 -11.94 1.77 -9.60
N PHE A 267 -11.19 1.75 -8.50
CA PHE A 267 -11.03 0.58 -7.64
C PHE A 267 -11.81 0.76 -6.33
N VAL A 268 -12.42 -0.30 -5.83
CA VAL A 268 -13.10 -0.35 -4.53
C VAL A 268 -12.44 -1.41 -3.66
N GLY A 269 -11.94 -1.02 -2.49
CA GLY A 269 -11.31 -1.96 -1.59
C GLY A 269 -11.04 -1.42 -0.19
N GLY A 270 -10.40 -2.22 0.65
CA GLY A 270 -10.00 -1.79 2.01
C GLY A 270 -8.63 -1.12 2.08
N ASN A 271 -8.17 -0.82 3.30
CA ASN A 271 -6.78 -0.40 3.57
C ASN A 271 -5.81 -1.58 3.45
N THR A 272 -5.44 -1.92 2.22
CA THR A 272 -4.59 -3.08 1.88
C THR A 272 -3.40 -2.69 1.02
N GLY A 273 -2.38 -3.54 0.99
CA GLY A 273 -1.28 -3.39 0.04
C GLY A 273 -1.73 -3.51 -1.42
N PHE A 274 -2.83 -4.22 -1.70
CA PHE A 274 -3.35 -4.37 -3.05
C PHE A 274 -3.92 -3.05 -3.60
N SER A 275 -4.47 -2.20 -2.73
CA SER A 275 -4.94 -0.85 -3.07
C SER A 275 -3.81 0.03 -3.64
N ASN A 276 -2.56 -0.19 -3.22
CA ASN A 276 -1.41 0.54 -3.78
C ASN A 276 -1.14 0.21 -5.27
N VAL A 277 -1.72 -0.86 -5.82
CA VAL A 277 -1.62 -1.16 -7.26
C VAL A 277 -2.45 -0.16 -8.08
N ALA A 278 -3.65 0.22 -7.62
CA ALA A 278 -4.43 1.28 -8.25
C ALA A 278 -3.67 2.61 -8.23
N ARG A 279 -2.96 2.88 -7.13
CA ARG A 279 -2.14 4.08 -6.96
C ARG A 279 -1.06 4.23 -8.03
N ILE A 280 -0.27 3.18 -8.26
CA ILE A 280 0.83 3.27 -9.25
C ILE A 280 0.32 3.49 -10.67
N MET A 281 -0.95 3.13 -10.94
CA MET A 281 -1.64 3.39 -12.20
C MET A 281 -2.35 4.74 -12.26
N ARG A 282 -2.31 5.53 -11.16
CA ARG A 282 -3.04 6.80 -10.98
C ARG A 282 -4.56 6.63 -11.15
N LYS A 283 -5.09 5.51 -10.66
CA LYS A 283 -6.54 5.23 -10.71
C LYS A 283 -7.24 5.72 -9.46
N PRO A 284 -8.37 6.43 -9.59
CA PRO A 284 -9.21 6.79 -8.46
C PRO A 284 -9.64 5.54 -7.68
N GLN A 285 -9.73 5.69 -6.36
CA GLN A 285 -10.03 4.59 -5.44
C GLN A 285 -11.14 4.99 -4.47
N LEU A 286 -12.02 4.05 -4.13
CA LEU A 286 -12.89 4.14 -2.97
C LEU A 286 -12.37 3.16 -1.91
N ILE A 287 -11.85 3.72 -0.82
CA ILE A 287 -11.33 2.96 0.31
C ILE A 287 -12.43 2.79 1.35
N VAL A 288 -13.10 1.65 1.33
CA VAL A 288 -14.15 1.30 2.29
C VAL A 288 -13.55 0.65 3.53
N ASN A 289 -14.30 0.65 4.63
CA ASN A 289 -13.89 0.01 5.87
C ASN A 289 -12.49 0.49 6.31
N PHE A 290 -12.18 1.77 6.11
CA PHE A 290 -10.84 2.31 6.34
C PHE A 290 -10.50 2.27 7.84
N LEU A 291 -9.47 1.48 8.18
CA LEU A 291 -8.90 1.36 9.52
C LEU A 291 -7.42 0.90 9.40
N PRO A 292 -6.48 1.35 10.26
CA PRO A 292 -6.65 2.36 11.31
C PRO A 292 -7.05 3.72 10.75
N PHE A 293 -7.84 4.50 11.51
CA PHE A 293 -8.28 5.82 11.08
C PHE A 293 -7.16 6.83 11.28
N ARG A 294 -6.22 6.83 10.34
CA ARG A 294 -5.10 7.77 10.32
C ARG A 294 -5.15 8.51 9.00
N ILE A 295 -5.66 9.74 9.05
CA ILE A 295 -5.91 10.55 7.85
C ILE A 295 -4.65 10.69 6.99
N ARG A 296 -3.48 10.76 7.63
CA ARG A 296 -2.17 10.79 6.99
C ARG A 296 -1.91 9.62 6.05
N GLU A 297 -2.40 8.42 6.36
CA GLU A 297 -2.23 7.23 5.52
C GLU A 297 -3.02 7.33 4.20
N LEU A 298 -4.02 8.22 4.10
CA LEU A 298 -4.76 8.43 2.86
C LEU A 298 -3.90 9.09 1.76
N THR A 299 -2.76 9.69 2.11
CA THR A 299 -1.86 10.39 1.16
C THR A 299 -1.23 9.44 0.14
N ILE A 300 -1.34 8.14 0.41
CA ILE A 300 -0.85 7.07 -0.44
C ILE A 300 -1.83 6.78 -1.58
N TYR A 301 -3.07 7.27 -1.56
CA TYR A 301 -4.04 6.99 -2.63
C TYR A 301 -3.96 8.03 -3.75
N SER A 302 -4.55 7.70 -4.90
CA SER A 302 -4.53 8.58 -6.07
C SER A 302 -5.46 9.77 -5.92
N GLU A 303 -5.31 10.76 -6.79
CA GLU A 303 -6.22 11.90 -6.84
C GLU A 303 -7.68 11.47 -7.04
N ASN A 304 -8.61 12.28 -6.53
CA ASN A 304 -10.05 12.08 -6.59
C ASN A 304 -10.50 10.74 -5.99
N SER A 305 -9.72 10.19 -5.04
CA SER A 305 -10.11 9.01 -4.28
C SER A 305 -11.06 9.38 -3.15
N LEU A 306 -12.01 8.49 -2.87
CA LEU A 306 -12.91 8.57 -1.73
C LEU A 306 -12.51 7.59 -0.64
N PHE A 307 -12.95 7.85 0.58
CA PHE A 307 -12.87 6.86 1.65
C PHE A 307 -14.10 6.91 2.56
N ILE A 308 -14.41 5.77 3.19
CA ILE A 308 -15.36 5.65 4.29
C ILE A 308 -14.73 4.82 5.42
N PRO A 309 -14.65 5.35 6.65
CA PRO A 309 -14.01 4.66 7.75
C PRO A 309 -14.92 3.63 8.41
N LYS A 310 -14.33 2.63 9.07
CA LYS A 310 -15.08 1.82 10.06
C LYS A 310 -15.52 2.73 11.21
N LYS A 311 -16.68 2.44 11.79
CA LYS A 311 -17.20 3.15 12.96
C LYS A 311 -16.60 2.54 14.23
N LEU A 312 -16.20 3.38 15.18
CA LEU A 312 -15.57 2.95 16.43
C LEU A 312 -16.49 3.26 17.61
N TYR A 313 -17.06 2.22 18.23
CA TYR A 313 -17.99 2.34 19.36
C TYR A 313 -17.26 2.17 20.69
N LYS A 314 -17.25 3.20 21.54
CA LYS A 314 -16.61 3.15 22.86
C LYS A 314 -17.58 2.58 23.89
N VAL A 315 -17.38 1.32 24.25
CA VAL A 315 -18.35 0.52 25.02
C VAL A 315 -18.69 1.17 26.36
N LYS A 316 -17.68 1.67 27.10
CA LYS A 316 -17.89 2.29 28.42
C LYS A 316 -18.67 3.61 28.37
N GLU A 317 -18.62 4.33 27.24
CA GLU A 317 -19.30 5.62 27.08
C GLU A 317 -20.65 5.51 26.37
N GLY A 318 -20.99 4.33 25.85
CA GLY A 318 -22.27 4.10 25.17
C GLY A 318 -22.43 4.89 23.86
N ARG A 319 -21.34 5.34 23.23
CA ARG A 319 -21.38 6.19 22.03
C ARG A 319 -20.26 5.85 21.03
N TYR A 320 -20.43 6.31 19.80
CA TYR A 320 -19.36 6.31 18.82
C TYR A 320 -18.32 7.40 19.12
N LEU A 321 -17.07 7.11 18.76
CA LEU A 321 -15.99 8.09 18.70
C LEU A 321 -16.24 9.06 17.54
N ARG A 322 -15.97 10.34 17.76
CA ARG A 322 -15.94 11.36 16.71
C ARG A 322 -14.67 11.20 15.86
N TYR A 323 -14.66 11.73 14.64
CA TYR A 323 -13.50 11.62 13.73
C TYR A 323 -12.21 12.16 14.35
N ARG A 324 -12.28 13.27 15.09
CA ARG A 324 -11.14 13.81 15.84
C ARG A 324 -10.61 12.82 16.88
N GLU A 325 -11.49 12.14 17.60
CA GLU A 325 -11.12 11.15 18.61
C GLU A 325 -10.52 9.90 17.95
N MET A 326 -11.10 9.46 16.83
CA MET A 326 -10.60 8.33 16.05
C MET A 326 -9.16 8.59 15.54
N ASN A 327 -8.91 9.79 14.99
CA ASN A 327 -7.59 10.16 14.46
C ASN A 327 -6.54 10.35 15.57
N ALA A 328 -6.97 10.72 16.78
CA ALA A 328 -6.09 10.89 17.94
C ALA A 328 -5.78 9.58 18.68
N LEU A 329 -6.32 8.43 18.25
CA LEU A 329 -6.02 7.15 18.89
C LEU A 329 -4.53 6.82 18.74
N PRO A 330 -3.82 6.48 19.84
CA PRO A 330 -2.40 6.11 19.81
C PRO A 330 -2.22 4.65 19.37
N TYR A 331 -2.96 4.22 18.33
CA TYR A 331 -2.78 2.90 17.72
C TYR A 331 -1.32 2.78 17.26
N ASP A 332 -0.73 1.59 17.40
CA ASP A 332 0.57 1.23 16.83
C ASP A 332 0.41 -0.12 16.15
N ILE A 333 0.91 -0.25 14.92
CA ILE A 333 0.90 -1.51 14.19
C ILE A 333 1.68 -2.62 14.91
N HIS A 334 2.65 -2.24 15.76
CA HIS A 334 3.44 -3.18 16.55
C HIS A 334 2.85 -3.49 17.94
N TYR A 335 1.65 -2.98 18.23
CA TYR A 335 0.96 -3.26 19.49
C TYR A 335 0.80 -4.77 19.71
N LYS A 336 1.14 -5.24 20.91
CA LYS A 336 1.08 -6.67 21.27
C LYS A 336 -0.25 -6.96 21.94
N GLY A 337 -1.26 -7.26 21.12
CA GLY A 337 -2.63 -7.53 21.55
C GLY A 337 -3.63 -7.05 20.50
N ASP A 338 -4.91 -6.97 20.89
CA ASP A 338 -5.93 -6.29 20.12
C ASP A 338 -6.12 -4.89 20.69
N PHE A 339 -5.45 -3.91 20.08
CA PHE A 339 -5.50 -2.51 20.53
C PHE A 339 -6.93 -2.02 20.74
N PHE A 340 -7.87 -2.35 19.84
CA PHE A 340 -9.22 -1.84 19.94
C PHE A 340 -9.98 -2.52 21.09
N ALA A 341 -9.91 -3.85 21.18
CA ALA A 341 -10.56 -4.60 22.26
C ALA A 341 -9.98 -4.24 23.64
N ASP A 342 -8.66 -4.13 23.76
CA ASP A 342 -7.95 -3.81 25.00
C ASP A 342 -8.29 -2.41 25.52
N HIS A 343 -8.70 -1.49 24.63
CA HIS A 343 -9.16 -0.15 24.97
C HIS A 343 -10.70 -0.02 25.05
N GLY A 344 -11.43 -1.14 24.99
CA GLY A 344 -12.90 -1.16 25.08
C GLY A 344 -13.59 -0.49 23.89
N ILE A 345 -12.97 -0.57 22.71
CA ILE A 345 -13.47 -0.04 21.44
C ILE A 345 -13.94 -1.21 20.59
N ARG A 346 -15.24 -1.21 20.27
CA ARG A 346 -15.84 -2.16 19.34
C ARG A 346 -15.81 -1.56 17.94
N ILE A 347 -15.27 -2.31 16.99
CA ILE A 347 -15.20 -1.91 15.58
C ILE A 347 -16.47 -2.34 14.87
N GLU A 348 -17.01 -1.47 14.03
CA GLU A 348 -18.15 -1.77 13.17
C GLU A 348 -17.80 -1.48 11.71
N ASN A 349 -18.06 -2.47 10.86
CA ASN A 349 -17.91 -2.34 9.41
C ASN A 349 -18.93 -1.35 8.85
N ASN A 350 -18.62 -0.81 7.67
CA ASN A 350 -19.63 -0.12 6.89
C ASN A 350 -20.72 -1.10 6.46
N THR A 351 -21.96 -0.64 6.54
CA THR A 351 -23.13 -1.40 6.07
C THR A 351 -23.12 -1.51 4.54
N PRO A 352 -23.76 -2.54 3.96
CA PRO A 352 -23.89 -2.65 2.50
C PRO A 352 -24.46 -1.40 1.83
N GLU A 353 -25.40 -0.71 2.49
CA GLU A 353 -26.01 0.53 2.00
C GLU A 353 -25.05 1.73 2.06
N GLU A 354 -24.20 1.83 3.10
CA GLU A 354 -23.14 2.84 3.14
C GLU A 354 -22.10 2.63 2.03
N ILE A 355 -21.79 1.37 1.73
CA ILE A 355 -20.86 0.99 0.65
C ILE A 355 -21.48 1.28 -0.72
N GLU A 356 -22.75 0.93 -0.94
CA GLU A 356 -23.47 1.23 -2.17
C GLU A 356 -23.52 2.73 -2.47
N ASP A 357 -23.94 3.55 -1.50
CA ASP A 357 -24.02 5.00 -1.64
C ASP A 357 -22.65 5.60 -2.02
N ALA A 358 -21.59 5.15 -1.36
CA ALA A 358 -20.23 5.63 -1.64
C ALA A 358 -19.72 5.18 -3.01
N VAL A 359 -20.08 3.96 -3.47
CA VAL A 359 -19.73 3.46 -4.81
C VAL A 359 -20.45 4.26 -5.90
N LEU A 360 -21.74 4.57 -5.71
CA LEU A 360 -22.50 5.41 -6.63
C LEU A 360 -21.97 6.84 -6.67
N GLU A 361 -21.62 7.41 -5.51
CA GLU A 361 -20.93 8.70 -5.44
C GLU A 361 -19.60 8.68 -6.21
N MET A 362 -18.76 7.66 -5.98
CA MET A 362 -17.48 7.49 -6.67
C MET A 362 -17.66 7.40 -8.19
N HIS A 363 -18.67 6.66 -8.63
CA HIS A 363 -19.03 6.53 -10.04
C HIS A 363 -19.39 7.89 -10.64
N SER A 364 -20.35 8.61 -10.04
CA SER A 364 -20.75 9.93 -10.51
C SER A 364 -19.62 10.95 -10.48
N ARG A 365 -18.72 10.90 -9.49
CA ARG A 365 -17.51 11.75 -9.46
C ARG A 365 -16.55 11.40 -10.60
N THR A 366 -16.38 10.12 -10.90
CA THR A 366 -15.53 9.65 -12.00
C THR A 366 -16.08 10.08 -13.37
N GLU A 367 -17.40 10.12 -13.52
CA GLU A 367 -18.06 10.64 -14.73
C GLU A 367 -18.11 12.18 -14.81
N GLY A 368 -17.76 12.87 -13.72
CA GLY A 368 -17.87 14.33 -13.62
C GLY A 368 -19.30 14.85 -13.46
N SER A 369 -20.25 13.98 -13.12
CA SER A 369 -21.67 14.31 -12.92
C SER A 369 -22.02 14.63 -11.47
N TRP A 370 -21.14 14.32 -10.52
CA TRP A 370 -21.36 14.65 -9.11
C TRP A 370 -21.11 16.12 -8.79
N VAL A 371 -22.07 16.74 -8.10
CA VAL A 371 -21.94 18.08 -7.53
C VAL A 371 -22.43 18.02 -6.09
N ASP A 372 -21.53 18.33 -5.15
CA ASP A 372 -21.89 18.39 -3.72
C ASP A 372 -22.92 19.49 -3.48
N SER A 373 -24.01 19.16 -2.77
CA SER A 373 -24.99 20.15 -2.29
C SER A 373 -24.34 21.10 -1.28
N GLU A 374 -24.98 22.26 -1.02
CA GLU A 374 -24.48 23.19 0.00
C GLU A 374 -24.35 22.52 1.38
N ALA A 375 -25.32 21.67 1.75
CA ALA A 375 -25.28 20.91 2.98
C ALA A 375 -24.10 19.92 3.01
N GLN A 376 -23.82 19.22 1.91
CA GLN A 376 -22.67 18.30 1.82
C GLN A 376 -21.35 19.07 1.89
N GLN A 377 -21.24 20.22 1.24
CA GLN A 377 -20.05 21.08 1.34
C GLN A 377 -19.83 21.56 2.78
N GLN A 378 -20.89 21.92 3.51
CA GLN A 378 -20.79 22.28 4.92
C GLN A 378 -20.31 21.09 5.77
N LEU A 379 -20.82 19.88 5.54
CA LEU A 379 -20.38 18.68 6.25
C LEU A 379 -18.90 18.33 5.95
N GLN A 380 -18.47 18.46 4.69
CA GLN A 380 -17.06 18.28 4.31
C GLN A 380 -16.16 19.27 5.05
N ASN A 381 -16.55 20.55 5.10
CA ASN A 381 -15.80 21.57 5.83
C ASN A 381 -15.74 21.26 7.33
N GLN A 382 -16.85 20.82 7.93
CA GLN A 382 -16.88 20.41 9.34
C GLN A 382 -15.95 19.23 9.60
N PHE A 383 -15.97 18.21 8.72
CA PHE A 383 -15.08 17.06 8.80
C PHE A 383 -13.62 17.48 8.79
N TRP A 384 -13.19 18.24 7.77
CA TRP A 384 -11.79 18.65 7.65
C TRP A 384 -11.34 19.55 8.78
N ASN A 385 -12.19 20.47 9.23
CA ASN A 385 -11.88 21.36 10.36
C ASN A 385 -11.80 20.60 11.69
N SER A 386 -12.56 19.50 11.85
CA SER A 386 -12.54 18.69 13.08
C SER A 386 -11.18 18.03 13.33
N LEU A 387 -10.41 17.78 12.27
CA LEU A 387 -9.11 17.09 12.33
C LEU A 387 -7.96 18.02 12.77
N GLY A 388 -8.15 19.34 12.75
CA GLY A 388 -7.12 20.31 13.14
C GLY A 388 -5.93 20.37 12.17
N ASP A 389 -4.77 20.84 12.65
CA ASP A 389 -3.56 21.02 11.86
C ASP A 389 -2.76 19.71 11.70
N GLU A 390 -3.37 18.70 11.07
CA GLU A 390 -2.69 17.46 10.77
C GLU A 390 -1.75 17.59 9.56
N PRO A 391 -0.47 17.21 9.68
CA PRO A 391 0.43 17.03 8.55
C PRO A 391 -0.21 16.23 7.41
N GLY A 392 -0.07 16.75 6.18
CA GLY A 392 -0.66 16.17 4.98
C GLY A 392 -2.12 16.49 4.73
N LEU A 393 -2.83 17.15 5.65
CA LEU A 393 -4.23 17.53 5.42
C LEU A 393 -4.38 18.43 4.17
N ASN A 394 -3.47 19.38 4.00
CA ASN A 394 -3.44 20.24 2.82
C ASN A 394 -3.18 19.43 1.53
N LEU A 395 -2.29 18.44 1.58
CA LEU A 395 -2.02 17.57 0.44
C LEU A 395 -3.26 16.73 0.09
N LEU A 396 -3.90 16.12 1.08
CA LEU A 396 -5.11 15.31 0.91
C LEU A 396 -6.26 16.12 0.32
N HIS A 397 -6.64 17.19 1.01
CA HIS A 397 -7.84 17.95 0.68
C HIS A 397 -7.64 18.80 -0.58
N ARG A 398 -6.46 19.43 -0.76
CA ARG A 398 -6.25 20.37 -1.87
C ARG A 398 -5.59 19.74 -3.09
N ALA A 399 -4.49 19.00 -2.90
CA ALA A 399 -3.71 18.49 -4.02
C ALA A 399 -4.29 17.18 -4.57
N LEU A 400 -4.51 16.18 -3.69
CA LEU A 400 -5.11 14.92 -4.09
C LEU A 400 -6.62 15.02 -4.29
N LYS A 401 -7.27 16.07 -3.77
CA LYS A 401 -8.74 16.19 -3.77
C LYS A 401 -9.42 14.92 -3.24
N SER A 402 -8.76 14.25 -2.29
CA SER A 402 -9.30 13.07 -1.64
C SER A 402 -10.30 13.51 -0.59
N THR A 403 -11.49 12.93 -0.59
CA THR A 403 -12.55 13.31 0.35
C THR A 403 -13.15 12.10 1.03
N ILE A 404 -13.66 12.29 2.25
CA ILE A 404 -14.61 11.34 2.81
C ILE A 404 -15.87 11.37 1.93
N SER A 405 -16.55 10.25 1.72
CA SER A 405 -17.79 10.23 0.95
C SER A 405 -18.82 11.20 1.55
N SER A 406 -19.41 12.04 0.70
CA SER A 406 -20.45 13.00 1.10
C SER A 406 -21.71 12.28 1.59
N THR A 407 -22.12 11.19 0.93
CA THR A 407 -23.26 10.39 1.36
C THR A 407 -23.01 9.72 2.71
N PHE A 408 -21.77 9.26 2.96
CA PHE A 408 -21.38 8.72 4.26
C PHE A 408 -21.44 9.75 5.39
N LEU A 409 -20.96 10.98 5.14
CA LEU A 409 -21.07 12.08 6.10
C LEU A 409 -22.52 12.42 6.44
N GLU A 410 -23.40 12.43 5.44
CA GLU A 410 -24.82 12.70 5.63
C GLU A 410 -25.51 11.67 6.54
N ARG A 411 -25.17 10.39 6.37
CA ARG A 411 -25.67 9.30 7.23
C ARG A 411 -25.07 9.34 8.63
N ASN A 412 -23.84 9.81 8.78
CA ASN A 412 -23.04 9.70 10.00
C ASN A 412 -22.67 11.06 10.61
N ARG A 413 -23.57 12.05 10.56
CA ARG A 413 -23.35 13.41 11.10
C ARG A 413 -22.98 13.43 12.59
N SER A 414 -23.39 12.41 13.35
CA SER A 414 -23.08 12.27 14.78
C SER A 414 -21.59 12.03 15.08
N LEU A 415 -20.79 11.69 14.06
CA LEU A 415 -19.35 11.46 14.19
C LEU A 415 -18.51 12.74 14.03
N LEU A 416 -19.12 13.87 13.64
CA LEU A 416 -18.44 15.15 13.45
C LEU A 416 -17.99 15.80 14.77
#